data_AF-A0A954GLM6-F1
#
_entry.id   AF-A0A954GLM6-F1
#
_cell.length_a   1.000
_cell.length_b   1.000
_cell.length_c   1.000
_cell.angle_alpha   90.00
_cell.angle_beta   90.00
_cell.angle_gamma   90.00
#
_symmetry.space_group_name_H-M   'P 1'
#
loop_
_entity.id
_entity.type
_entity.pdbx_description
1 polymer ?
#
loop_
_entity_poly.entity_id
_entity_poly.type
_entity_poly.pdbx_seq_one_letter_code
_entity_poly.pdbx_strand_id
1 'polypeptide(L)'
;VVTAGTSDRPVAEEALETLRWMNCEVELIVDVGVAGPHRLPAHLTKLREADVIVVVAGMEGALPSVVGGYVDCPVIAVPTSVGYGANFGGLSALLGMLNSCAANVTVVNIDAGFKGGYIAGLIASRCGNPKGLC
;
A
#
# COMPACT_ATOMS: atom_id res chain seq x y z
N VAL A 1 -3.47 5.07 -2.92
CA VAL A 1 -3.55 3.58 -2.88
C VAL A 1 -2.91 3.02 -4.13
N VAL A 2 -2.08 2.00 -4.02
CA VAL A 2 -1.28 1.45 -5.12
C VAL A 2 -1.50 -0.06 -5.20
N THR A 3 -1.70 -0.62 -6.39
CA THR A 3 -1.84 -2.08 -6.56
C THR A 3 -0.73 -2.67 -7.42
N ALA A 4 -0.32 -3.90 -7.12
CA ALA A 4 0.64 -4.63 -7.95
C ALA A 4 0.00 -5.12 -9.26
N GLY A 5 -1.20 -5.69 -9.19
CA GLY A 5 -1.95 -6.13 -10.35
C GLY A 5 -3.41 -5.67 -10.32
N THR A 6 -4.13 -5.95 -11.40
CA THR A 6 -5.58 -5.70 -11.51
C THR A 6 -6.39 -6.61 -10.58
N SER A 7 -5.90 -7.81 -10.28
CA SER A 7 -6.54 -8.76 -9.38
C SER A 7 -6.57 -8.29 -7.91
N ASP A 8 -5.65 -7.42 -7.50
CA ASP A 8 -5.60 -6.83 -6.15
C ASP A 8 -6.66 -5.72 -5.95
N ARG A 9 -7.34 -5.33 -7.04
CA ARG A 9 -8.24 -4.17 -7.06
C ARG A 9 -9.37 -4.23 -6.03
N PRO A 10 -10.07 -5.35 -5.77
CA PRO A 10 -11.14 -5.37 -4.77
C PRO A 10 -10.68 -4.93 -3.36
N VAL A 11 -9.49 -5.37 -2.94
CA VAL A 11 -8.91 -4.99 -1.63
C VAL A 11 -8.46 -3.53 -1.65
N ALA A 12 -7.96 -3.04 -2.78
CA ALA A 12 -7.57 -1.64 -2.95
C ALA A 12 -8.78 -0.68 -2.98
N GLU A 13 -9.88 -1.06 -3.60
CA GLU A 13 -11.13 -0.30 -3.60
C GLU A 13 -11.71 -0.20 -2.18
N GLU A 14 -11.60 -1.25 -1.36
CA GLU A 14 -11.99 -1.16 0.07
C GLU A 14 -11.17 -0.11 0.83
N ALA A 15 -9.85 -0.06 0.61
CA ALA A 15 -8.98 0.97 1.19
C ALA A 15 -9.34 2.37 0.66
N LEU A 16 -9.62 2.48 -0.64
CA LEU A 16 -9.99 3.72 -1.31
C LEU A 16 -11.31 4.29 -0.78
N GLU A 17 -12.35 3.46 -0.68
CA GLU A 17 -13.65 3.83 -0.11
C GLU A 17 -13.52 4.22 1.36
N THR A 18 -12.69 3.53 2.13
CA THR A 18 -12.40 3.90 3.52
C THR A 18 -11.78 5.29 3.61
N LEU A 19 -10.77 5.60 2.78
CA LEU A 19 -10.12 6.91 2.75
C LEU A 19 -11.07 8.03 2.29
N ARG A 20 -11.91 7.76 1.28
CA ARG A 20 -12.96 8.68 0.84
C ARG A 20 -13.94 8.99 1.97
N TRP A 21 -14.40 7.97 2.70
CA TRP A 21 -15.28 8.13 3.85
C TRP A 21 -14.63 8.96 4.97
N MET A 22 -13.32 8.87 5.13
CA MET A 22 -12.54 9.68 6.07
C MET A 22 -12.23 11.10 5.58
N ASN A 23 -12.73 11.50 4.39
CA ASN A 23 -12.46 12.79 3.74
C ASN A 23 -10.97 13.04 3.45
N CYS A 24 -10.20 11.99 3.17
CA CYS A 24 -8.83 12.13 2.69
C CYS A 24 -8.81 12.35 1.17
N GLU A 25 -7.91 13.20 0.69
CA GLU A 25 -7.56 13.23 -0.73
C GLU A 25 -6.84 11.92 -1.08
N VAL A 26 -7.32 11.19 -2.08
CA VAL A 26 -6.81 9.87 -2.40
C VAL A 26 -6.83 9.59 -3.89
N GLU A 27 -5.71 9.12 -4.40
CA GLU A 27 -5.57 8.61 -5.78
C GLU A 27 -5.37 7.08 -5.76
N LEU A 28 -5.87 6.40 -6.81
CA LEU A 28 -5.63 4.98 -7.06
C LEU A 28 -4.66 4.82 -8.24
N ILE A 29 -3.55 4.13 -8.01
CA ILE A 29 -2.58 3.70 -9.03
C ILE A 29 -2.68 2.18 -9.15
N VAL A 30 -2.92 1.67 -10.35
CA VAL A 30 -3.17 0.25 -10.59
C VAL A 30 -2.08 -0.33 -11.49
N ASP A 31 -1.77 -1.61 -11.27
CA ASP A 31 -0.93 -2.40 -12.16
C ASP A 31 0.53 -1.89 -12.26
N VAL A 32 1.14 -1.61 -11.10
CA VAL A 32 2.56 -1.21 -10.98
C VAL A 32 3.41 -2.29 -10.31
N GLY A 33 3.02 -3.56 -10.45
CA GLY A 33 3.69 -4.70 -9.84
C GLY A 33 5.11 -4.94 -10.36
N VAL A 34 5.88 -5.70 -9.57
CA VAL A 34 7.31 -5.96 -9.80
C VAL A 34 7.61 -6.77 -11.07
N ALA A 35 6.61 -7.44 -11.65
CA ALA A 35 6.73 -8.09 -12.97
C ALA A 35 6.90 -7.08 -14.12
N GLY A 36 6.47 -5.83 -13.93
CA GLY A 36 6.63 -4.73 -14.87
C GLY A 36 7.25 -3.51 -14.18
N PRO A 37 8.50 -3.59 -13.70
CA PRO A 37 9.09 -2.59 -12.81
C PRO A 37 9.24 -1.22 -13.48
N HIS A 38 9.30 -1.17 -14.81
CA HIS A 38 9.34 0.05 -15.62
C HIS A 38 8.06 0.91 -15.51
N ARG A 39 6.96 0.36 -14.99
CA ARG A 39 5.70 1.10 -14.81
C ARG A 39 5.72 2.00 -13.57
N LEU A 40 6.47 1.62 -12.53
CA LEU A 40 6.56 2.38 -11.29
C LEU A 40 7.19 3.78 -11.46
N PRO A 41 8.30 3.96 -12.22
CA PRO A 41 8.90 5.27 -12.47
C PRO A 41 7.94 6.37 -12.94
N ALA A 42 6.93 6.02 -13.75
CA ALA A 42 5.95 6.97 -14.26
C ALA A 42 5.07 7.61 -13.16
N HIS A 43 5.02 6.98 -11.99
CA HIS A 43 4.22 7.43 -10.84
C HIS A 43 5.05 7.99 -9.69
N LEU A 44 6.39 7.98 -9.78
CA LEU A 44 7.26 8.35 -8.65
C LEU A 44 7.03 9.77 -8.13
N THR A 45 6.75 10.73 -9.02
CA THR A 45 6.44 12.11 -8.59
C THR A 45 5.24 12.13 -7.65
N LYS A 46 4.14 11.47 -8.05
CA LYS A 46 2.92 11.38 -7.23
C LYS A 46 3.13 10.62 -5.93
N LEU A 47 3.90 9.53 -5.98
CA LEU A 47 4.19 8.73 -4.78
C LEU A 47 5.00 9.52 -3.76
N ARG A 48 5.94 10.36 -4.21
CA ARG A 48 6.77 11.20 -3.33
C ARG A 48 6.01 12.39 -2.72
N GLU A 49 4.91 12.81 -3.33
CA GLU A 49 4.06 13.88 -2.82
C GLU A 49 3.02 13.38 -1.80
N ALA A 50 2.85 12.07 -1.65
CA ALA A 50 1.83 11.50 -0.77
C ALA A 50 2.25 11.52 0.71
N ASP A 51 1.33 11.91 1.61
CA ASP A 51 1.55 11.85 3.06
C ASP A 51 1.68 10.41 3.60
N VAL A 52 1.04 9.45 2.93
CA VAL A 52 1.02 8.03 3.29
C VAL A 52 0.58 7.21 2.07
N ILE A 53 1.13 6.02 1.91
CA ILE A 53 0.82 5.15 0.78
C ILE A 53 0.29 3.81 1.29
N VAL A 54 -0.88 3.40 0.80
CA VAL A 54 -1.36 2.03 0.96
C VAL A 54 -0.95 1.23 -0.27
N VAL A 55 -0.14 0.19 -0.11
CA VAL A 55 0.27 -0.72 -1.18
C VAL A 55 -0.42 -2.07 -0.99
N VAL A 56 -1.18 -2.48 -2.00
CA VAL A 56 -1.96 -3.71 -2.02
C VAL A 56 -1.33 -4.67 -3.03
N ALA A 57 -0.88 -5.83 -2.58
CA ALA A 57 -0.20 -6.79 -3.46
C ALA A 57 -0.34 -8.24 -3.00
N GLY A 58 -0.53 -9.14 -3.95
CA GLY A 58 -0.47 -10.60 -3.77
C GLY A 58 0.89 -11.22 -4.15
N MET A 59 0.84 -12.52 -4.45
CA MET A 59 2.00 -13.34 -4.84
C MET A 59 3.13 -13.34 -3.79
N GLU A 60 4.33 -12.85 -4.12
CA GLU A 60 5.47 -12.72 -3.21
C GLU A 60 5.44 -11.44 -2.35
N GLY A 61 4.46 -10.54 -2.58
CA GLY A 61 4.29 -9.34 -1.77
C GLY A 61 5.46 -8.34 -1.84
N ALA A 62 6.22 -8.31 -2.94
CA ALA A 62 7.45 -7.52 -3.04
C ALA A 62 7.25 -6.01 -3.25
N LEU A 63 6.09 -5.58 -3.77
CA LEU A 63 5.86 -4.20 -4.17
C LEU A 63 6.02 -3.17 -3.02
N PRO A 64 5.51 -3.38 -1.79
CA PRO A 64 5.66 -2.42 -0.71
C PRO A 64 7.13 -2.12 -0.37
N SER A 65 8.01 -3.14 -0.41
CA SER A 65 9.44 -2.96 -0.18
C SER A 65 10.10 -2.08 -1.24
N VAL A 66 9.69 -2.24 -2.51
CA VAL A 66 10.19 -1.41 -3.62
C VAL A 66 9.69 0.02 -3.46
N VAL A 67 8.39 0.22 -3.23
CA VAL A 67 7.79 1.54 -3.03
C VAL A 67 8.44 2.26 -1.85
N GLY A 68 8.60 1.57 -0.71
CA GLY A 68 9.24 2.11 0.50
C GLY A 68 10.68 2.61 0.27
N GLY A 69 11.40 2.05 -0.70
CA GLY A 69 12.74 2.52 -1.08
C GLY A 69 12.76 3.83 -1.88
N TYR A 70 11.63 4.26 -2.45
CA TYR A 70 11.53 5.46 -3.29
C TYR A 70 10.89 6.68 -2.61
N VAL A 71 10.29 6.47 -1.43
CA VAL A 71 9.46 7.44 -0.72
C VAL A 71 9.92 7.56 0.73
N ASP A 72 9.73 8.74 1.31
CA ASP A 72 10.06 9.08 2.71
C ASP A 72 8.85 9.07 3.65
N CYS A 73 7.64 8.87 3.11
CA CYS A 73 6.41 8.74 3.89
C CYS A 73 6.14 7.28 4.35
N PRO A 74 5.22 7.05 5.31
CA PRO A 74 4.82 5.71 5.73
C PRO A 74 4.15 4.92 4.59
N VAL A 75 4.49 3.62 4.50
CA VAL A 75 3.90 2.67 3.57
C VAL A 75 3.13 1.60 4.35
N ILE A 76 1.81 1.56 4.16
CA ILE A 76 0.94 0.54 4.73
C ILE A 76 0.77 -0.59 3.71
N ALA A 77 1.43 -1.71 3.96
CA ALA A 77 1.39 -2.90 3.13
C ALA A 77 0.16 -3.76 3.48
N VAL A 78 -0.67 -4.01 2.48
CA VAL A 78 -1.87 -4.87 2.57
C VAL A 78 -1.63 -6.12 1.71
N PRO A 79 -1.23 -7.25 2.32
CA PRO A 79 -1.08 -8.48 1.57
C PRO A 79 -2.46 -8.95 1.11
N THR A 80 -2.54 -9.55 -0.09
CA THR A 80 -3.80 -10.11 -0.58
C THR A 80 -3.73 -11.62 -0.71
N SER A 81 -4.88 -12.30 -0.60
CA SER A 81 -5.01 -13.73 -0.88
C SER A 81 -4.89 -14.08 -2.38
N VAL A 82 -4.89 -13.07 -3.25
CA VAL A 82 -4.67 -13.20 -4.69
C VAL A 82 -3.31 -13.84 -5.00
N GLY A 83 -3.35 -14.90 -5.80
CA GLY A 83 -2.18 -15.64 -6.26
C GLY A 83 -2.50 -17.13 -6.35
N TYR A 84 -1.51 -17.94 -6.73
CA TYR A 84 -1.68 -19.38 -6.93
C TYR A 84 -0.50 -20.17 -6.35
N GLY A 85 -0.72 -21.48 -6.14
CA GLY A 85 0.32 -22.40 -5.67
C GLY A 85 0.94 -21.96 -4.35
N ALA A 86 2.21 -21.55 -4.40
CA ALA A 86 3.00 -21.17 -3.23
C ALA A 86 2.55 -19.85 -2.55
N ASN A 87 1.50 -19.18 -3.04
CA ASN A 87 0.92 -18.04 -2.33
C ASN A 87 0.26 -18.44 -0.99
N PHE A 88 -0.23 -19.68 -0.88
CA PHE A 88 -0.91 -20.21 0.31
C PHE A 88 -1.98 -19.26 0.89
N GLY A 89 -2.87 -18.75 0.02
CA GLY A 89 -3.95 -17.84 0.43
C GLY A 89 -3.45 -16.49 0.96
N GLY A 90 -2.28 -16.02 0.52
CA GLY A 90 -1.68 -14.74 0.92
C GLY A 90 -0.64 -14.85 2.02
N LEU A 91 -0.39 -16.05 2.57
CA LEU A 91 0.64 -16.24 3.60
C LEU A 91 2.05 -15.91 3.07
N SER A 92 2.33 -16.24 1.81
CA SER A 92 3.57 -15.82 1.13
C SER A 92 3.72 -14.31 1.13
N ALA A 93 2.70 -13.59 0.64
CA ALA A 93 2.71 -12.13 0.58
C ALA A 93 2.83 -11.50 1.98
N LEU A 94 2.09 -12.01 2.97
CA LEU A 94 2.15 -11.52 4.35
C LEU A 94 3.56 -11.65 4.93
N LEU A 95 4.17 -12.83 4.84
CA LEU A 95 5.52 -13.07 5.37
C LEU A 95 6.57 -12.27 4.59
N GLY A 96 6.42 -12.17 3.27
CA GLY A 96 7.30 -11.35 2.41
C GLY A 96 7.27 -9.87 2.80
N MET A 97 6.07 -9.31 3.00
CA MET A 97 5.91 -7.92 3.43
C MET A 97 6.44 -7.68 4.84
N LEU A 98 6.23 -8.62 5.78
CA LEU A 98 6.76 -8.51 7.15
C LEU A 98 8.29 -8.56 7.22
N ASN A 99 8.91 -9.30 6.29
CA ASN A 99 10.37 -9.36 6.15
C ASN A 99 10.95 -8.21 5.32
N SER A 100 10.17 -7.20 4.95
CA SER A 100 10.67 -6.04 4.22
C SER A 100 11.82 -5.35 4.96
N CYS A 101 12.88 -5.01 4.23
CA CYS A 101 13.98 -4.20 4.76
C CYS A 101 13.68 -2.69 4.77
N ALA A 102 12.60 -2.25 4.11
CA ALA A 102 12.25 -0.84 4.05
C ALA A 102 11.68 -0.39 5.42
N ALA A 103 12.39 0.53 6.08
CA ALA A 103 12.09 0.94 7.45
C ALA A 103 10.73 1.65 7.62
N ASN A 104 10.17 2.18 6.53
CA ASN A 104 8.87 2.87 6.50
C ASN A 104 7.69 1.93 6.16
N VAL A 105 7.90 0.62 6.04
CA VAL A 105 6.82 -0.33 5.73
C VAL A 105 6.22 -0.91 7.01
N THR A 106 4.89 -0.86 7.12
CA THR A 106 4.11 -1.55 8.16
C THR A 106 3.03 -2.41 7.51
N VAL A 107 2.80 -3.61 8.03
CA VAL A 107 1.95 -4.61 7.39
C VAL A 107 0.65 -4.81 8.17
N VAL A 108 -0.49 -4.86 7.47
CA VAL A 108 -1.78 -5.27 8.03
C VAL A 108 -2.11 -6.72 7.66
N ASN A 109 -3.25 -7.23 8.14
CA ASN A 109 -3.63 -8.61 7.83
C ASN A 109 -3.99 -8.79 6.34
N ILE A 110 -4.00 -10.05 5.90
CA ILE A 110 -4.39 -10.44 4.54
C ILE A 110 -5.80 -9.92 4.21
N ASP A 111 -5.93 -9.33 3.02
CA ASP A 111 -7.16 -8.73 2.46
C ASP A 111 -7.76 -7.61 3.32
N ALA A 112 -7.04 -7.08 4.31
CA ALA A 112 -7.56 -6.06 5.22
C ALA A 112 -7.45 -4.64 4.63
N GLY A 113 -8.04 -4.41 3.46
CA GLY A 113 -8.08 -3.13 2.77
C GLY A 113 -8.64 -2.01 3.65
N PHE A 114 -9.71 -2.29 4.39
CA PHE A 114 -10.30 -1.40 5.38
C PHE A 114 -9.27 -0.95 6.43
N LYS A 115 -8.52 -1.88 7.04
CA LYS A 115 -7.52 -1.53 8.07
C LYS A 115 -6.38 -0.70 7.47
N GLY A 116 -5.92 -1.08 6.27
CA GLY A 116 -4.89 -0.35 5.55
C GLY A 116 -5.31 1.09 5.26
N GLY A 117 -6.51 1.27 4.70
CA GLY A 117 -7.11 2.57 4.41
C GLY A 117 -7.36 3.39 5.68
N TYR A 118 -7.90 2.79 6.74
CA TYR A 118 -8.22 3.50 7.98
C TYR A 118 -6.97 4.04 8.68
N ILE A 119 -5.91 3.22 8.80
CA ILE A 119 -4.65 3.65 9.40
C ILE A 119 -4.01 4.76 8.56
N ALA A 120 -4.02 4.63 7.23
CA ALA A 120 -3.55 5.68 6.34
C ALA A 120 -4.34 6.98 6.53
N GLY A 121 -5.68 6.91 6.61
CA GLY A 121 -6.50 8.10 6.82
C GLY A 121 -6.20 8.82 8.14
N LEU A 122 -5.91 8.07 9.22
CA LEU A 122 -5.48 8.65 10.49
C LEU A 122 -4.13 9.38 10.37
N ILE A 123 -3.19 8.84 9.61
CA ILE A 123 -1.87 9.45 9.37
C ILE A 123 -2.03 10.74 8.56
N ALA A 124 -2.70 10.66 7.39
CA ALA A 124 -2.92 11.80 6.51
C ALA A 124 -3.63 12.96 7.22
N SER A 125 -4.66 12.65 8.02
CA SER A 125 -5.40 13.67 8.79
C SER A 125 -4.54 14.40 9.82
N ARG A 126 -3.46 13.78 10.31
CA ARG A 126 -2.52 14.43 11.26
C ARG A 126 -1.46 15.26 10.55
N CYS A 127 -1.05 14.89 9.33
CA CYS A 127 -0.16 15.72 8.51
C CYS A 127 -0.83 17.05 8.14
N GLY A 128 -2.11 17.02 7.76
CA GLY A 128 -2.88 18.22 7.42
C GLY A 128 -3.34 19.09 8.60
N ASN A 129 -3.22 18.59 9.84
CA ASN A 129 -3.57 19.33 11.05
C ASN A 129 -2.45 19.20 12.09
N PRO A 130 -1.36 19.98 11.94
CA PRO A 130 -0.27 19.98 12.90
C PRO A 130 -0.77 20.56 14.22
N LYS A 131 -1.33 19.70 15.08
CA LYS A 131 -1.45 19.99 16.51
C LYS A 131 -0.05 19.98 17.07
N GLY A 132 0.65 21.12 16.94
CA GLY A 132 1.95 21.43 17.52
C GLY A 132 2.88 20.24 17.70
N LEU A 133 3.65 19.89 16.65
CA LEU A 133 4.85 19.10 16.89
C LEU A 133 5.98 20.03 17.33
N CYS A 134 6.45 19.75 18.54
CA CYS A 134 7.66 20.22 19.19
C CYS A 134 8.91 19.66 18.48
#